data_AF-A0A438JW49-F1
#
_entry.id   AF-A0A438JW49-F1
#
_cell.length_a   1.000
_cell.length_b   1.000
_cell.length_c   1.000
_cell.angle_alpha   90.00
_cell.angle_beta   90.00
_cell.angle_gamma   90.00
#
_symmetry.space_group_name_H-M   'P 1'
#
loop_
_entity.id
_entity.type
_entity.pdbx_description
1 polymer ?
#
loop_
_entity_poly.entity_id
_entity_poly.type
_entity_poly.pdbx_seq_one_letter_code
_entity_poly.pdbx_strand_id
1 'polypeptide(L)'
;MPDRMGFIGLWKTVVVKNLPYTDMRRVGKIPKLLAHRLFPSARYSIWLDSKLRLQLDPLLILEYFLWRKGHEYAISNHYDRHCVWEEVAQNKKLNKYNHSIIDQQFAFYQADGLKRFNASDPNKLLPSNVPEGSFIVRAHTPMSNLFSCLWFNEVDRFTPRDQLSFAYTYQKLRRVNPGKPFHLNMFKDCERRAIAKLFRHRSEEKRNILQAAAE
;
A
#
# COMPACT_ATOMS: atom_id res chain seq x y z
N MET A 1 15.69 23.32 -7.08
CA MET A 1 15.88 23.62 -5.64
C MET A 1 14.56 24.15 -5.11
N PRO A 2 14.13 23.75 -3.89
CA PRO A 2 12.98 24.39 -3.25
C PRO A 2 13.24 25.88 -3.02
N ASP A 3 12.20 26.70 -3.06
CA ASP A 3 12.27 28.10 -2.65
C ASP A 3 12.44 28.26 -1.12
N ARG A 4 12.54 29.49 -0.63
CA ARG A 4 12.70 29.80 0.81
C ARG A 4 11.55 29.27 1.69
N MET A 5 10.39 29.01 1.08
CA MET A 5 9.20 28.48 1.76
C MET A 5 9.05 26.96 1.57
N GLY A 6 10.01 26.31 0.90
CA GLY A 6 10.04 24.87 0.65
C GLY A 6 9.24 24.41 -0.56
N PHE A 7 8.86 25.31 -1.47
CA PHE A 7 8.08 24.99 -2.67
C PHE A 7 8.96 24.69 -3.89
N ILE A 8 8.49 23.76 -4.73
CA ILE A 8 9.00 23.46 -6.07
C ILE A 8 7.80 23.58 -7.01
N GLY A 9 7.64 24.73 -7.66
CA GLY A 9 6.40 25.05 -8.38
C GLY A 9 5.20 25.02 -7.43
N LEU A 10 4.17 24.24 -7.76
CA LEU A 10 2.98 24.06 -6.91
C LEU A 10 3.20 23.12 -5.72
N TRP A 11 4.36 22.45 -5.63
CA TRP A 11 4.61 21.39 -4.66
C TRP A 11 5.34 21.91 -3.43
N LYS A 12 4.76 21.77 -2.23
CA LYS A 12 5.48 22.01 -0.97
C LYS A 12 6.14 20.73 -0.47
N THR A 13 7.44 20.78 -0.21
CA THR A 13 8.12 19.66 0.45
C THR A 13 7.91 19.74 1.95
N VAL A 14 7.39 18.67 2.55
CA VAL A 14 7.20 18.56 4.01
C VAL A 14 8.04 17.41 4.55
N VAL A 15 8.92 17.73 5.49
CA VAL A 15 9.75 16.72 6.17
C VAL A 15 9.09 16.32 7.47
N VAL A 16 8.67 15.06 7.57
CA VAL A 16 8.13 14.49 8.81
C VAL A 16 9.30 14.05 9.69
N LYS A 17 9.36 14.55 10.93
CA LYS A 17 10.43 14.29 11.91
C LYS A 17 9.88 13.63 13.18
N ASN A 18 10.77 13.10 14.02
CA ASN A 18 10.46 12.58 15.36
C ASN A 18 9.41 11.44 15.35
N LEU A 19 9.55 10.50 14.42
CA LEU A 19 8.65 9.34 14.33
C LEU A 19 9.02 8.29 15.40
N PRO A 20 8.02 7.56 15.94
CA PRO A 20 8.15 6.82 17.20
C PRO A 20 8.89 5.48 17.10
N TYR A 21 9.28 5.03 15.91
CA TYR A 21 9.88 3.70 15.70
C TYR A 21 11.35 3.78 15.31
N THR A 22 12.14 2.84 15.82
CA THR A 22 13.52 2.59 15.36
C THR A 22 13.55 1.79 14.05
N ASP A 23 12.58 0.91 13.82
CA ASP A 23 12.44 0.17 12.56
C ASP A 23 11.94 1.08 11.44
N MET A 24 12.85 1.44 10.52
CA MET A 24 12.54 2.30 9.38
C MET A 24 11.42 1.76 8.47
N ARG A 25 11.17 0.45 8.46
CA ARG A 25 10.03 -0.11 7.72
C ARG A 25 8.70 0.28 8.36
N ARG A 26 8.61 0.27 9.69
CA ARG A 26 7.42 0.73 10.44
C ARG A 26 7.27 2.24 10.35
N VAL A 27 8.38 2.99 10.46
CA VAL A 27 8.40 4.44 10.23
C VAL A 27 7.73 4.80 8.91
N GLY A 28 8.10 4.10 7.82
CA GLY A 28 7.50 4.32 6.50
C GLY A 28 6.00 4.04 6.41
N LYS A 29 5.43 3.24 7.33
CA LYS A 29 3.99 2.94 7.33
C LYS A 29 3.14 4.08 7.86
N ILE A 30 3.72 5.00 8.65
CA ILE A 30 3.00 6.16 9.18
C ILE A 30 2.53 7.09 8.05
N PRO A 31 3.40 7.67 7.21
CA PRO A 31 2.92 8.49 6.10
C PRO A 31 2.19 7.67 5.04
N LYS A 32 2.49 6.36 4.94
CA LYS A 32 1.79 5.47 4.02
C LYS A 32 0.33 5.27 4.39
N LEU A 33 0.00 4.99 5.64
CA LEU A 33 -1.35 4.58 6.07
C LEU A 33 -2.08 5.73 6.80
N LEU A 34 -1.35 6.54 7.56
CA LEU A 34 -1.91 7.61 8.39
C LEU A 34 -1.74 9.01 7.79
N ALA A 35 -1.70 9.12 6.45
CA ALA A 35 -1.60 10.41 5.77
C ALA A 35 -2.66 11.42 6.23
N HIS A 36 -3.89 10.96 6.49
CA HIS A 36 -4.99 11.79 6.99
C HIS A 36 -4.78 12.34 8.41
N ARG A 37 -3.90 11.71 9.22
CA ARG A 37 -3.52 12.20 10.55
C ARG A 37 -2.41 13.25 10.45
N LEU A 38 -1.49 13.07 9.50
CA LEU A 38 -0.40 14.01 9.25
C LEU A 38 -0.88 15.28 8.55
N PHE A 39 -1.88 15.14 7.68
CA PHE A 39 -2.42 16.22 6.85
C PHE A 39 -3.95 16.25 6.99
N PRO A 40 -4.50 16.77 8.10
CA PRO A 40 -5.94 16.71 8.40
C PRO A 40 -6.80 17.47 7.39
N SER A 41 -6.25 18.47 6.72
CA SER A 41 -6.95 19.24 5.67
C SER A 41 -6.89 18.58 4.30
N ALA A 42 -6.17 17.46 4.14
CA ALA A 42 -6.07 16.77 2.86
C ALA A 42 -7.38 16.04 2.54
N ARG A 43 -7.95 16.30 1.37
CA ARG A 43 -9.13 15.57 0.86
C ARG A 43 -8.76 14.30 0.10
N TYR A 44 -7.58 14.28 -0.50
CA TYR A 44 -7.07 13.16 -1.28
C TYR A 44 -5.58 12.95 -1.00
N SER A 45 -5.08 11.73 -1.17
CA SER A 45 -3.64 11.42 -1.16
C SER A 45 -3.28 10.35 -2.17
N ILE A 46 -2.05 10.46 -2.70
CA ILE A 46 -1.40 9.42 -3.51
C ILE A 46 -0.13 9.00 -2.76
N TRP A 47 -0.06 7.75 -2.34
CA TRP A 47 1.17 7.13 -1.85
C TRP A 47 1.94 6.51 -3.02
N LEU A 48 3.25 6.72 -3.03
CA LEU A 48 4.16 6.16 -4.00
C LEU A 48 5.43 5.71 -3.26
N ASP A 49 5.82 4.45 -3.41
CA ASP A 49 7.10 3.99 -2.88
C ASP A 49 8.26 4.74 -3.53
N SER A 50 9.34 4.99 -2.79
CA SER A 50 10.50 5.79 -3.23
C SER A 50 11.22 5.23 -4.47
N LYS A 51 11.05 3.94 -4.76
CA LYS A 51 11.57 3.27 -5.97
C LYS A 51 10.79 3.64 -7.24
N LEU A 52 9.68 4.36 -7.13
CA LEU A 52 8.81 4.68 -8.24
C LEU A 52 8.78 6.18 -8.54
N ARG A 53 8.51 6.53 -9.79
CA ARG A 53 8.24 7.89 -10.26
C ARG A 53 6.89 7.96 -10.94
N LEU A 54 6.08 8.91 -10.50
CA LEU A 54 4.80 9.24 -11.13
C LEU A 54 5.04 9.80 -12.53
N GLN A 55 4.30 9.32 -13.52
CA GLN A 55 4.43 9.75 -14.92
C GLN A 55 3.23 10.55 -15.43
N LEU A 56 2.11 10.54 -14.70
CA LEU A 56 0.86 11.18 -15.10
C LEU A 56 0.44 12.25 -14.09
N ASP A 57 -0.42 13.15 -14.55
CA ASP A 57 -1.03 14.17 -13.72
C ASP A 57 -1.79 13.55 -12.53
N PRO A 58 -1.48 13.96 -11.28
CA PRO A 58 -2.18 13.50 -10.08
C PRO A 58 -3.71 13.63 -10.15
N LEU A 59 -4.26 14.68 -10.77
CA LEU A 59 -5.70 14.88 -10.89
C LEU A 59 -6.34 13.84 -11.80
N LEU A 60 -5.70 13.49 -12.92
CA LEU A 60 -6.17 12.41 -13.81
C LEU A 60 -6.15 11.05 -13.12
N ILE A 61 -5.17 10.82 -12.24
CA ILE A 61 -5.09 9.62 -11.41
C ILE A 61 -6.26 9.55 -10.42
N LEU A 62 -6.60 10.68 -9.75
CA LEU A 62 -7.76 10.74 -8.86
C LEU A 62 -9.06 10.48 -9.63
N GLU A 63 -9.21 11.10 -10.79
CA GLU A 63 -10.37 10.92 -11.65
C GLU A 63 -10.56 9.46 -12.05
N TYR A 64 -9.49 8.84 -12.57
CA TYR A 64 -9.53 7.47 -13.08
C TYR A 64 -9.82 6.43 -11.99
N PHE A 65 -9.11 6.50 -10.87
CA PHE A 65 -9.19 5.45 -9.85
C PHE A 65 -10.31 5.66 -8.83
N LEU A 66 -10.72 6.91 -8.59
CA LEU A 66 -11.70 7.25 -7.56
C LEU A 66 -13.00 7.78 -8.18
N TRP A 67 -12.94 8.92 -8.87
CA TRP A 67 -14.16 9.68 -9.17
C TRP A 67 -15.10 8.98 -10.16
N ARG A 68 -14.57 8.42 -11.26
CA ARG A 68 -15.39 7.79 -12.33
C ARG A 68 -16.31 6.66 -11.85
N LYS A 69 -15.91 5.96 -10.79
CA LYS A 69 -16.62 4.79 -10.26
C LYS A 69 -17.04 4.94 -8.79
N GLY A 70 -16.91 6.14 -8.23
CA GLY A 70 -17.27 6.41 -6.84
C GLY A 70 -16.48 5.60 -5.82
N HIS A 71 -15.19 5.34 -6.08
CA HIS A 71 -14.31 4.66 -5.12
C HIS A 71 -13.67 5.66 -4.16
N GLU A 72 -13.39 5.20 -2.95
CA GLU A 72 -12.75 5.99 -1.89
C GLU A 72 -11.28 5.60 -1.70
N TYR A 73 -10.92 4.41 -2.16
CA TYR A 73 -9.61 3.82 -1.99
C TYR A 73 -9.24 3.02 -3.22
N ALA A 74 -8.03 3.17 -3.72
CA ALA A 74 -7.51 2.36 -4.81
C ALA A 74 -6.11 1.84 -4.47
N ILE A 75 -5.89 0.56 -4.74
CA ILE A 75 -4.59 -0.10 -4.51
C ILE A 75 -4.36 -1.16 -5.58
N SER A 76 -3.12 -1.31 -6.02
CA SER A 76 -2.78 -2.34 -7.00
C SER A 76 -2.91 -3.73 -6.38
N ASN A 77 -3.38 -4.71 -7.15
CA ASN A 77 -3.16 -6.12 -6.87
C ASN A 77 -1.67 -6.46 -7.05
N HIS A 78 -1.16 -7.41 -6.27
CA HIS A 78 0.13 -8.01 -6.51
C HIS A 78 0.12 -8.80 -7.82
N TYR A 79 1.22 -8.73 -8.59
CA TYR A 79 1.27 -9.24 -9.97
C TYR A 79 1.41 -10.76 -10.07
N ASP A 80 1.77 -11.44 -8.98
CA ASP A 80 2.13 -12.86 -8.96
C ASP A 80 1.44 -13.66 -7.85
N ARG A 81 1.09 -13.01 -6.73
CA ARG A 81 0.62 -13.68 -5.52
C ARG A 81 -0.74 -13.13 -5.17
N HIS A 82 -1.67 -14.01 -4.84
CA HIS A 82 -3.06 -13.62 -4.60
C HIS A 82 -3.62 -14.16 -3.29
N CYS A 83 -2.90 -15.06 -2.63
CA CYS A 83 -3.32 -15.66 -1.37
C CYS A 83 -2.37 -15.31 -0.22
N VAL A 84 -2.91 -15.01 0.97
CA VAL A 84 -2.11 -14.76 2.18
C VAL A 84 -1.22 -15.97 2.53
N TRP A 85 -1.68 -17.19 2.25
CA TRP A 85 -0.90 -18.42 2.49
C TRP A 85 0.41 -18.43 1.68
N GLU A 86 0.33 -18.03 0.41
CA GLU A 86 1.50 -17.92 -0.48
C GLU A 86 2.42 -16.79 -0.01
N GLU A 87 1.85 -15.65 0.39
CA GLU A 87 2.61 -14.50 0.89
C GLU A 87 3.33 -14.82 2.21
N VAL A 88 2.71 -15.56 3.13
CA VAL A 88 3.35 -16.05 4.37
C VAL A 88 4.54 -16.95 4.03
N ALA A 89 4.34 -17.95 3.18
CA ALA A 89 5.40 -18.87 2.76
C ALA A 89 6.55 -18.11 2.09
N GLN A 90 6.24 -17.13 1.24
CA GLN A 90 7.23 -16.33 0.54
C GLN A 90 8.02 -15.39 1.49
N ASN A 91 7.36 -14.79 2.48
CA ASN A 91 8.04 -13.97 3.49
C ASN A 91 9.03 -14.81 4.31
N LYS A 92 8.65 -16.05 4.67
CA LYS A 92 9.54 -16.98 5.37
C LYS A 92 10.70 -17.45 4.48
N LYS A 93 10.40 -17.89 3.26
CA LYS A 93 11.42 -18.34 2.28
C LYS A 93 12.49 -17.28 2.02
N LEU A 94 12.08 -16.00 1.95
CA LEU A 94 12.97 -14.88 1.70
C LEU A 94 13.52 -14.21 2.99
N ASN A 95 13.32 -14.83 4.16
CA ASN A 95 13.74 -14.32 5.47
C ASN A 95 13.39 -12.83 5.68
N LYS A 96 12.17 -12.45 5.30
CA LYS A 96 11.74 -11.05 5.29
C LYS A 96 11.44 -10.48 6.67
N TYR A 97 11.13 -11.34 7.63
CA TYR A 97 10.87 -10.98 9.02
C TYR A 97 10.99 -12.23 9.91
N ASN A 98 10.90 -12.06 11.23
CA ASN A 98 10.92 -13.17 12.18
C ASN A 98 9.78 -14.16 11.91
N HIS A 99 10.12 -15.43 11.70
CA HIS A 99 9.16 -16.49 11.31
C HIS A 99 8.11 -16.74 12.41
N SER A 100 8.50 -16.75 13.67
CA SER A 100 7.58 -16.97 14.79
C SER A 100 6.51 -15.87 14.88
N ILE A 101 6.87 -14.62 14.62
CA ILE A 101 5.92 -13.50 14.59
C ILE A 101 4.98 -13.60 13.38
N ILE A 102 5.49 -14.01 12.21
CA ILE A 102 4.66 -14.27 11.03
C ILE A 102 3.66 -15.38 11.33
N ASP A 103 4.10 -16.48 11.95
CA ASP A 103 3.26 -17.62 12.28
C ASP A 103 2.18 -17.22 13.32
N GLN A 104 2.55 -16.44 14.33
CA GLN A 104 1.60 -15.88 15.31
C GLN A 104 0.54 -14.97 14.66
N GLN A 105 0.97 -14.05 13.79
CA GLN A 105 0.08 -13.16 13.03
C GLN A 105 -0.91 -13.97 12.19
N PHE A 106 -0.41 -14.97 11.48
CA PHE A 106 -1.21 -15.77 10.58
C PHE A 106 -2.20 -16.67 11.32
N ALA A 107 -1.75 -17.34 12.38
CA ALA A 107 -2.61 -18.15 13.25
C ALA A 107 -3.74 -17.29 13.87
N PHE A 108 -3.41 -16.07 14.31
CA PHE A 108 -4.41 -15.13 14.82
C PHE A 108 -5.47 -14.79 13.76
N TYR A 109 -5.07 -14.52 12.52
CA TYR A 109 -6.02 -14.24 11.44
C TYR A 109 -6.88 -15.45 11.07
N GLN A 110 -6.30 -16.65 11.03
CA GLN A 110 -7.05 -17.89 10.77
C GLN A 110 -8.10 -18.14 11.85
N ALA A 111 -7.72 -17.98 13.12
CA ALA A 111 -8.64 -18.14 14.25
C ALA A 111 -9.77 -17.10 14.23
N ASP A 112 -9.50 -15.87 13.78
CA ASP A 112 -10.51 -14.82 13.60
C ASP A 112 -11.25 -14.90 12.24
N GLY A 113 -11.10 -16.01 11.49
CA GLY A 113 -11.94 -16.31 10.33
C GLY A 113 -11.40 -15.90 8.96
N LEU A 114 -10.10 -15.60 8.84
CA LEU A 114 -9.46 -15.46 7.53
C LEU A 114 -9.50 -16.81 6.79
N LYS A 115 -10.12 -16.83 5.61
CA LYS A 115 -10.21 -18.01 4.75
C LYS A 115 -9.21 -17.94 3.60
N ARG A 116 -8.83 -19.12 3.09
CA ARG A 116 -7.95 -19.23 1.92
C ARG A 116 -8.62 -18.57 0.72
N PHE A 117 -7.84 -17.80 -0.04
CA PHE A 117 -8.35 -17.12 -1.24
C PHE A 117 -8.80 -18.16 -2.27
N ASN A 118 -10.00 -17.97 -2.82
CA ASN A 118 -10.53 -18.77 -3.91
C ASN A 118 -10.81 -17.87 -5.11
N ALA A 119 -10.01 -18.02 -6.18
CA ALA A 119 -10.16 -17.22 -7.38
C ALA A 119 -11.48 -17.49 -8.12
N SER A 120 -12.03 -18.70 -7.99
CA SER A 120 -13.27 -19.13 -8.65
C SER A 120 -14.53 -18.79 -7.84
N ASP A 121 -14.40 -18.26 -6.63
CA ASP A 121 -15.56 -17.84 -5.82
C ASP A 121 -16.23 -16.62 -6.46
N PRO A 122 -17.51 -16.71 -6.89
CA PRO A 122 -18.23 -15.58 -7.45
C PRO A 122 -18.54 -14.49 -6.39
N ASN A 123 -18.53 -14.86 -5.10
CA ASN A 123 -18.82 -13.95 -3.98
C ASN A 123 -17.57 -13.37 -3.32
N LYS A 124 -16.39 -13.55 -3.93
CA LYS A 124 -15.14 -13.00 -3.40
C LYS A 124 -15.23 -11.48 -3.24
N LEU A 125 -14.84 -11.01 -2.05
CA LEU A 125 -14.92 -9.58 -1.72
C LEU A 125 -13.83 -8.73 -2.39
N LEU A 126 -12.75 -9.38 -2.84
CA LEU A 126 -11.59 -8.77 -3.48
C LEU A 126 -11.14 -9.66 -4.64
N PRO A 127 -10.52 -9.08 -5.70
CA PRO A 127 -9.92 -9.86 -6.76
C PRO A 127 -8.63 -10.60 -6.32
N SER A 128 -8.06 -10.23 -5.17
CA SER A 128 -6.87 -10.84 -4.56
C SER A 128 -6.82 -10.48 -3.08
N ASN A 129 -6.23 -11.35 -2.26
CA ASN A 129 -5.94 -11.04 -0.86
C ASN A 129 -4.62 -10.25 -0.68
N VAL A 130 -3.76 -10.20 -1.69
CA VAL A 130 -2.41 -9.66 -1.58
C VAL A 130 -2.31 -8.40 -2.46
N PRO A 131 -2.17 -7.20 -1.85
CA PRO A 131 -1.97 -5.98 -2.62
C PRO A 131 -0.50 -5.81 -3.03
N GLU A 132 -0.27 -5.03 -4.07
CA GLU A 132 0.99 -4.34 -4.34
C GLU A 132 0.89 -2.93 -3.75
N GLY A 133 1.41 -2.79 -2.52
CA GLY A 133 1.27 -1.57 -1.73
C GLY A 133 2.16 -0.41 -2.18
N SER A 134 2.90 -0.52 -3.28
CA SER A 134 3.79 0.56 -3.74
C SER A 134 3.07 1.76 -4.35
N PHE A 135 1.76 1.64 -4.63
CA PHE A 135 0.93 2.73 -5.11
C PHE A 135 -0.48 2.66 -4.48
N ILE A 136 -0.90 3.74 -3.84
CA ILE A 136 -2.22 3.84 -3.20
C ILE A 136 -2.82 5.20 -3.52
N VAL A 137 -4.08 5.24 -3.94
CA VAL A 137 -4.85 6.47 -4.18
C VAL A 137 -6.03 6.51 -3.20
N ARG A 138 -6.26 7.64 -2.54
CA ARG A 138 -7.30 7.75 -1.50
C ARG A 138 -8.06 9.05 -1.58
N ALA A 139 -9.37 8.95 -1.40
CA ALA A 139 -10.18 10.02 -0.84
C ALA A 139 -10.19 9.86 0.68
N HIS A 140 -10.06 10.95 1.43
CA HIS A 140 -10.05 10.94 2.89
C HIS A 140 -11.47 11.00 3.47
N THR A 141 -12.22 9.92 3.27
CA THR A 141 -13.55 9.72 3.85
C THR A 141 -13.47 9.04 5.22
N PRO A 142 -14.54 9.04 6.03
CA PRO A 142 -14.55 8.32 7.30
C PRO A 142 -14.19 6.83 7.15
N MET A 143 -14.69 6.17 6.10
CA MET A 143 -14.47 4.74 5.89
C MET A 143 -13.04 4.43 5.44
N SER A 144 -12.48 5.20 4.50
CA SER A 144 -11.10 5.01 4.03
C SER A 144 -10.08 5.30 5.14
N ASN A 145 -10.33 6.31 5.97
CA ASN A 145 -9.49 6.66 7.10
C ASN A 145 -9.57 5.61 8.22
N LEU A 146 -10.77 5.10 8.52
CA LEU A 146 -10.95 3.97 9.45
C LEU A 146 -10.19 2.74 8.97
N PHE A 147 -10.37 2.33 7.71
CA PHE A 147 -9.64 1.20 7.14
C PHE A 147 -8.13 1.38 7.27
N SER A 148 -7.61 2.57 6.96
CA SER A 148 -6.18 2.84 7.04
C SER A 148 -5.64 2.80 8.47
N CYS A 149 -6.42 3.25 9.46
CA CYS A 149 -6.07 3.12 10.88
C CYS A 149 -6.03 1.66 11.32
N LEU A 150 -7.06 0.87 10.96
CA LEU A 150 -7.11 -0.55 11.30
C LEU A 150 -5.96 -1.33 10.65
N TRP A 151 -5.63 -1.02 9.40
CA TRP A 151 -4.51 -1.66 8.71
C TRP A 151 -3.18 -1.30 9.36
N PHE A 152 -3.01 -0.04 9.78
CA PHE A 152 -1.84 0.38 10.54
C PHE A 152 -1.73 -0.34 11.89
N ASN A 153 -2.84 -0.55 12.60
CA ASN A 153 -2.84 -1.28 13.87
C ASN A 153 -2.34 -2.71 13.71
N GLU A 154 -2.73 -3.42 12.64
CA GLU A 154 -2.23 -4.77 12.38
C GLU A 154 -0.74 -4.80 12.01
N VAL A 155 -0.30 -3.78 11.25
CA VAL A 155 1.11 -3.57 10.90
C VAL A 155 1.97 -3.29 12.14
N ASP A 156 1.46 -2.49 13.07
CA ASP A 156 2.15 -2.15 14.31
C ASP A 156 2.15 -3.34 15.29
N ARG A 157 1.02 -4.04 15.41
CA ARG A 157 0.88 -5.18 16.31
C ARG A 157 1.80 -6.34 15.95
N PHE A 158 1.94 -6.64 14.66
CA PHE A 158 2.64 -7.83 14.19
C PHE A 158 3.88 -7.49 13.38
N THR A 159 3.72 -7.30 12.07
CA THR A 159 4.84 -7.17 11.14
C THR A 159 4.64 -5.95 10.23
N PRO A 160 5.72 -5.26 9.83
CA PRO A 160 5.65 -4.20 8.83
C PRO A 160 5.36 -4.71 7.40
N ARG A 161 5.10 -6.01 7.23
CA ARG A 161 4.71 -6.64 5.96
C ARG A 161 3.22 -6.48 5.76
N ASP A 162 2.85 -5.28 5.32
CA ASP A 162 1.47 -4.81 5.10
C ASP A 162 0.64 -5.70 4.16
N GLN A 163 1.29 -6.46 3.27
CA GLN A 163 0.65 -7.48 2.43
C GLN A 163 -0.01 -8.61 3.24
N LEU A 164 0.55 -8.97 4.40
CA LEU A 164 0.02 -10.03 5.27
C LEU A 164 -1.28 -9.62 5.98
N SER A 165 -1.41 -8.33 6.30
CA SER A 165 -2.53 -7.79 7.09
C SER A 165 -3.67 -7.23 6.25
N PHE A 166 -3.44 -6.91 4.97
CA PHE A 166 -4.43 -6.19 4.15
C PHE A 166 -5.78 -6.90 4.03
N ALA A 167 -5.78 -8.15 3.52
CA ALA A 167 -7.04 -8.88 3.29
C ALA A 167 -7.80 -9.14 4.58
N TYR A 168 -7.10 -9.57 5.63
CA TYR A 168 -7.72 -9.77 6.94
C TYR A 168 -8.38 -8.49 7.44
N THR A 169 -7.68 -7.34 7.37
CA THR A 169 -8.22 -6.04 7.80
C THR A 169 -9.48 -5.69 7.02
N TYR A 170 -9.44 -5.85 5.69
CA TYR A 170 -10.58 -5.52 4.82
C TYR A 170 -11.79 -6.44 5.08
N GLN A 171 -11.56 -7.75 5.16
CA GLN A 171 -12.60 -8.74 5.42
C GLN A 171 -13.23 -8.53 6.81
N LYS A 172 -12.41 -8.24 7.83
CA LYS A 172 -12.88 -7.93 9.18
C LYS A 172 -13.72 -6.64 9.20
N LEU A 173 -13.25 -5.58 8.56
CA LEU A 173 -14.00 -4.31 8.45
C LEU A 173 -15.37 -4.55 7.80
N ARG A 174 -15.42 -5.30 6.69
CA ARG A 174 -16.66 -5.67 5.99
C ARG A 174 -17.60 -6.50 6.88
N ARG A 175 -17.07 -7.50 7.59
CA ARG A 175 -17.84 -8.39 8.47
C ARG A 175 -18.47 -7.64 9.64
N VAL A 176 -17.73 -6.71 10.25
CA VAL A 176 -18.21 -5.97 11.45
C VAL A 176 -18.99 -4.68 11.10
N ASN A 177 -19.03 -4.28 9.83
CA ASN A 177 -19.79 -3.12 9.35
C ASN A 177 -20.64 -3.43 8.10
N PRO A 178 -21.59 -4.38 8.15
CA PRO A 178 -22.34 -4.79 6.96
C PRO A 178 -23.19 -3.66 6.34
N GLY A 179 -23.68 -2.72 7.16
CA GLY A 179 -24.51 -1.59 6.71
C GLY A 179 -23.75 -0.37 6.19
N LYS A 180 -22.41 -0.38 6.21
CA LYS A 180 -21.58 0.74 5.74
C LYS A 180 -20.53 0.20 4.76
N PRO A 181 -20.83 0.19 3.45
CA PRO A 181 -19.88 -0.33 2.47
C PRO A 181 -18.61 0.53 2.42
N PHE A 182 -17.48 -0.14 2.20
CA PHE A 182 -16.22 0.50 1.87
C PHE A 182 -15.95 0.32 0.37
N HIS A 183 -15.93 1.41 -0.39
CA HIS A 183 -15.78 1.36 -1.84
C HIS A 183 -14.31 1.33 -2.24
N LEU A 184 -13.72 0.14 -2.18
CA LEU A 184 -12.32 -0.10 -2.55
C LEU A 184 -12.19 -0.63 -3.98
N ASN A 185 -11.27 -0.04 -4.73
CA ASN A 185 -10.83 -0.49 -6.05
C ASN A 185 -9.48 -1.21 -5.95
N MET A 186 -9.48 -2.52 -6.17
CA MET A 186 -8.23 -3.26 -6.34
C MET A 186 -7.98 -3.49 -7.83
N PHE A 187 -7.10 -2.68 -8.41
CA PHE A 187 -6.85 -2.64 -9.84
C PHE A 187 -5.62 -3.48 -10.24
N LYS A 188 -5.40 -3.73 -11.52
CA LYS A 188 -4.32 -4.62 -11.99
C LYS A 188 -2.94 -3.93 -11.95
N ASP A 189 -1.88 -4.69 -11.68
CA ASP A 189 -0.50 -4.15 -11.65
C ASP A 189 -0.06 -3.52 -12.98
N CYS A 190 -0.63 -3.95 -14.12
CA CYS A 190 -0.35 -3.31 -15.41
C CYS A 190 -0.77 -1.83 -15.45
N GLU A 191 -1.88 -1.47 -14.79
CA GLU A 191 -2.34 -0.08 -14.68
C GLU A 191 -1.34 0.71 -13.81
N ARG A 192 -0.90 0.14 -12.68
CA ARG A 192 0.18 0.75 -11.86
C ARG A 192 1.43 1.02 -12.69
N ARG A 193 1.87 0.05 -13.51
CA ARG A 193 3.05 0.18 -14.38
C ARG A 193 2.90 1.22 -15.48
N ALA A 194 1.67 1.54 -15.91
CA ALA A 194 1.41 2.62 -16.85
C ALA A 194 1.63 3.99 -16.19
N ILE A 195 1.24 4.14 -14.92
CA ILE A 195 1.23 5.41 -14.19
C ILE A 195 2.52 5.69 -13.42
N ALA A 196 3.16 4.65 -12.89
CA ALA A 196 4.33 4.75 -12.03
C ALA A 196 5.44 3.80 -12.50
N LYS A 197 6.57 4.39 -12.93
CA LYS A 197 7.73 3.66 -13.45
C LYS A 197 8.79 3.47 -12.38
N LEU A 198 9.49 2.34 -12.45
CA LEU A 198 10.64 2.10 -11.58
C LEU A 198 11.72 3.15 -11.89
N PHE A 199 12.20 3.80 -10.86
CA PHE A 199 13.33 4.71 -10.94
C PHE A 199 14.51 4.10 -10.22
N ARG A 200 15.60 3.87 -10.96
CA ARG A 200 16.86 3.37 -10.39
C ARG A 200 17.66 4.56 -9.86
N HIS A 201 18.25 4.41 -8.68
CA HIS A 201 19.13 5.45 -8.14
C HIS A 201 20.40 5.57 -9.01
N ARG A 202 20.89 6.80 -9.22
CA ARG A 202 22.00 7.13 -10.15
C ARG A 202 23.27 6.27 -9.99
N SER A 203 23.52 5.70 -8.81
CA SER A 203 24.65 4.79 -8.56
C SER A 203 24.55 3.48 -9.36
N GLU A 204 23.34 2.95 -9.54
CA GLU A 204 23.10 1.73 -10.33
C GLU A 204 23.02 2.01 -11.83
N GLU A 205 22.56 3.20 -12.21
CA GLU A 205 22.53 3.66 -13.61
C GLU A 205 23.96 3.79 -14.16
N LYS A 206 24.88 4.40 -13.41
CA LYS A 206 26.31 4.44 -13.75
C LYS A 206 26.93 3.05 -13.87
N ARG A 207 26.57 2.13 -12.96
CA ARG A 207 27.11 0.75 -12.97
C ARG A 207 26.65 -0.05 -14.18
N ASN A 208 25.39 0.11 -14.59
CA ASN A 208 24.84 -0.56 -15.78
C ASN A 208 25.34 0.07 -17.09
N ILE A 209 25.53 1.40 -17.15
CA ILE A 209 26.15 2.05 -18.32
C ILE A 209 27.59 1.55 -18.51
N LEU A 210 28.35 1.40 -17.42
CA LEU A 210 29.70 0.84 -17.48
C LEU A 210 29.72 -0.64 -17.88
N GLN A 211 28.71 -1.42 -17.49
CA GLN A 211 28.58 -2.82 -17.90
C GLN A 211 28.16 -2.97 -19.37
N ALA A 212 27.21 -2.15 -19.84
CA ALA A 212 26.76 -2.16 -21.23
C ALA A 212 27.77 -1.53 -22.21
N ALA A 213 28.75 -0.76 -21.70
CA ALA A 213 29.88 -0.26 -22.49
C ALA A 213 31.11 -1.20 -22.47
N ALA A 214 31.04 -2.30 -21.72
CA ALA A 214 32.07 -3.33 -21.62
C ALA A 214 31.69 -4.63 -22.35
N GLU A 215 30.53 -4.66 -23.00
CA GLU A 215 30.07 -5.65 -23.99
C GLU A 215 30.17 -5.05 -25.39
#